data_AF-A0A2A4T301-F1
#
_entry.id   AF-A0A2A4T301-F1
#
_cell.length_a   1.000
_cell.length_b   1.000
_cell.length_c   1.000
_cell.angle_alpha   90.00
_cell.angle_beta   90.00
_cell.angle_gamma   90.00
#
_symmetry.space_group_name_H-M   'P 1'
#
loop_
_entity.id
_entity.type
_entity.pdbx_description
1 polymer ?
#
loop_
_entity_poly.entity_id
_entity_poly.type
_entity_poly.pdbx_seq_one_letter_code
_entity_poly.pdbx_strand_id
1 'polypeptide(L)'
;MSSHELINVANLSEEFPLWVTREQYEQLRRLNQGGWTHCQSPEEWMVKLHYLRKGYKAKKIDRATFFQKERELVLRWWSQWCR
;
A
#
# COMPACT_ATOMS: atom_id res chain seq x y z
N MET A 1 15.13 9.65 22.22
CA MET A 1 14.18 10.33 21.31
C MET A 1 14.05 9.44 20.09
N SER A 2 12.92 8.75 19.94
CA SER A 2 12.70 7.89 18.75
C SER A 2 12.50 8.81 17.56
N SER A 3 13.44 8.83 16.61
CA SER A 3 13.20 9.44 15.31
C SER A 3 12.07 8.65 14.65
N HIS A 4 10.87 9.22 14.57
CA HIS A 4 9.78 8.61 13.81
C HIS A 4 10.20 8.61 12.34
N GLU A 5 10.75 7.48 11.87
CA GLU A 5 11.10 7.28 10.47
C GLU A 5 9.82 7.43 9.62
N LEU A 6 9.81 8.45 8.77
CA LEU A 6 8.72 8.73 7.85
C LEU A 6 8.97 8.03 6.52
N ILE A 7 7.91 7.47 5.94
CA ILE A 7 7.93 6.74 4.69
C ILE A 7 6.96 7.43 3.73
N ASN A 8 7.45 7.93 2.59
CA ASN A 8 6.58 8.40 1.51
C ASN A 8 6.04 7.19 0.74
N VAL A 9 4.75 6.89 0.91
CA VAL A 9 4.08 5.78 0.23
C VAL A 9 3.52 6.17 -1.15
N ALA A 10 3.49 7.47 -1.46
CA ALA A 10 3.21 8.02 -2.77
C ALA A 10 4.53 8.48 -3.45
N ASN A 11 5.54 7.61 -3.47
CA ASN A 11 6.91 7.95 -3.86
C ASN A 11 7.11 8.35 -5.34
N LEU A 12 6.04 8.30 -6.15
CA LEU A 12 6.03 8.77 -7.54
C LEU A 12 5.26 10.09 -7.72
N SER A 13 4.64 10.60 -6.66
CA SER A 13 3.89 11.86 -6.65
C SER A 13 4.79 12.97 -6.11
N GLU A 14 5.13 13.95 -6.96
CA GLU A 14 5.91 15.13 -6.58
C GLU A 14 5.02 16.19 -5.92
N GLU A 15 3.77 16.34 -6.39
CA GLU A 15 2.83 17.36 -5.92
C GLU A 15 2.10 16.97 -4.63
N PHE A 16 1.83 15.67 -4.46
CA PHE A 16 1.03 15.16 -3.33
C PHE A 16 1.71 13.94 -2.70
N PRO A 17 2.83 14.14 -1.97
CA PRO A 17 3.45 13.06 -1.23
C PRO A 17 2.54 12.61 -0.08
N LEU A 18 2.56 11.32 0.24
CA LEU A 18 1.82 10.76 1.36
C LEU A 18 2.81 10.15 2.35
N TRP A 19 3.03 10.84 3.45
CA TRP A 19 3.97 10.42 4.50
C TRP A 19 3.24 9.69 5.61
N VAL A 20 3.75 8.52 5.99
CA VAL A 20 3.28 7.76 7.15
C VAL A 20 4.46 7.43 8.06
N THR A 21 4.21 7.29 9.36
CA THR A 21 5.25 6.79 10.28
C THR A 21 5.52 5.31 10.00
N ARG A 22 6.70 4.83 10.38
CA ARG A 22 7.02 3.41 10.33
C ARG A 22 6.02 2.55 11.10
N GLU A 23 5.54 3.01 12.26
CA GLU A 23 4.54 2.31 13.07
C GLU A 23 3.22 2.18 12.32
N GLN A 24 2.73 3.29 11.74
CA GLN A 24 1.53 3.30 10.90
C GLN A 24 1.70 2.38 9.68
N TYR A 25 2.86 2.43 9.02
CA TYR A 25 3.15 1.55 7.88
C TYR A 25 3.06 0.07 8.25
N GLU A 26 3.65 -0.31 9.38
CA GLU A 26 3.63 -1.69 9.88
C GLU A 26 2.24 -2.15 10.30
N GLN A 27 1.43 -1.26 10.87
CA GLN A 27 0.04 -1.55 11.22
C GLN A 27 -0.81 -1.74 9.95
N LEU A 28 -0.82 -0.74 9.07
CA LEU A 28 -1.65 -0.72 7.87
C LEU A 28 -1.34 -1.86 6.90
N ARG A 29 -0.06 -2.21 6.69
CA ARG A 29 0.31 -3.31 5.78
C ARG A 29 -0.19 -4.69 6.25
N ARG A 30 -0.46 -4.84 7.55
CA ARG A 30 -0.90 -6.09 8.19
C ARG A 30 -2.41 -6.20 8.31
N LEU A 31 -3.16 -5.11 8.11
CA LEU A 31 -4.62 -5.15 8.12
C LEU A 31 -5.14 -6.12 7.05
N ASN A 32 -6.06 -6.97 7.45
CA ASN A 32 -6.57 -8.06 6.61
C ASN A 32 -8.07 -8.34 6.86
N GLN A 33 -8.78 -7.40 7.50
CA GLN A 33 -10.22 -7.52 7.70
C GLN A 33 -10.91 -7.45 6.33
N GLY A 34 -11.66 -8.50 5.95
CA GLY A 34 -12.25 -8.60 4.61
C GLY A 34 -11.27 -8.96 3.48
N GLY A 35 -10.03 -9.35 3.83
CA GLY A 35 -8.96 -9.73 2.90
C GLY A 35 -7.94 -8.62 2.63
N TRP A 36 -6.74 -8.99 2.21
CA TRP A 36 -5.60 -8.06 2.20
C TRP A 36 -5.80 -6.90 1.22
N THR A 37 -6.54 -7.13 0.15
CA THR A 37 -6.88 -6.10 -0.85
C THR A 37 -8.12 -5.28 -0.50
N HIS A 38 -8.79 -5.56 0.62
CA HIS A 38 -9.89 -4.75 1.14
C HIS A 38 -9.29 -3.65 2.03
N CYS A 39 -9.37 -2.40 1.58
CA CYS A 39 -8.81 -1.24 2.28
C CYS A 39 -9.93 -0.29 2.67
N GLN A 40 -9.84 0.30 3.86
CA GLN A 40 -10.83 1.21 4.42
C GLN A 40 -10.40 2.68 4.34
N SER A 41 -9.13 2.96 4.05
CA SER A 41 -8.63 4.32 3.92
C SER A 41 -7.62 4.49 2.77
N PRO A 42 -7.43 5.73 2.27
CA PRO A 42 -6.40 6.03 1.28
C PRO A 42 -5.00 5.63 1.73
N GLU A 43 -4.67 5.82 3.01
CA GLU A 43 -3.39 5.46 3.60
C GLU A 43 -3.17 3.95 3.57
N GLU A 44 -4.19 3.17 3.92
CA GLU A 44 -4.10 1.71 3.91
C GLU A 44 -3.81 1.17 2.51
N TRP A 45 -4.58 1.64 1.52
CA TRP A 45 -4.40 1.22 0.12
C TRP A 45 -3.01 1.59 -0.40
N MET A 46 -2.55 2.81 -0.14
CA MET A 46 -1.24 3.30 -0.57
C MET A 46 -0.09 2.57 0.12
N VAL A 47 -0.21 2.30 1.43
CA VAL A 47 0.78 1.50 2.19
C VAL A 47 0.90 0.10 1.60
N LYS A 48 -0.22 -0.56 1.33
CA LYS A 48 -0.25 -1.92 0.77
C LYS A 48 0.30 -1.95 -0.64
N LEU A 49 -0.04 -0.97 -1.49
CA LEU A 49 0.54 -0.84 -2.82
C LEU A 49 2.05 -0.64 -2.76
N HIS A 50 2.52 0.27 -1.90
CA HIS A 50 3.93 0.52 -1.68
C HIS A 50 4.66 -0.74 -1.19
N TYR A 51 4.07 -1.49 -0.24
CA TYR A 51 4.60 -2.76 0.25
C TYR A 51 4.74 -3.80 -0.87
N LEU A 52 3.71 -3.94 -1.70
CA LEU A 52 3.69 -4.87 -2.82
C LEU A 52 4.81 -4.57 -3.82
N ARG A 53 4.97 -3.28 -4.18
CA ARG A 53 6.03 -2.81 -5.09
C ARG A 53 7.43 -3.03 -4.51
N LYS A 54 7.64 -2.78 -3.21
CA LYS A 54 8.91 -3.10 -2.54
C LYS A 54 9.20 -4.60 -2.56
N GLY A 55 8.19 -5.44 -2.33
CA GLY A 55 8.30 -6.90 -2.41
C GLY A 55 8.72 -7.38 -3.80
N TYR A 56 8.10 -6.83 -4.85
CA TYR A 56 8.45 -7.15 -6.24
C TYR A 56 9.85 -6.67 -6.61
N LYS A 57 10.22 -5.43 -6.26
CA LYS A 57 11.59 -4.90 -6.48
C LYS A 57 12.65 -5.74 -5.78
N ALA A 58 12.34 -6.25 -4.58
CA ALA A 58 13.21 -7.14 -3.82
C ALA A 58 13.15 -8.61 -4.27
N LYS A 59 12.45 -8.94 -5.37
CA LYS A 59 12.27 -10.30 -5.91
C LYS A 59 11.68 -11.30 -4.91
N LYS A 60 10.89 -10.83 -3.93
CA LYS A 60 10.19 -11.68 -2.94
C LYS A 60 8.92 -12.30 -3.48
N ILE A 61 8.37 -11.73 -4.54
CA ILE A 61 7.22 -12.23 -5.28
C ILE A 61 7.55 -12.16 -6.77
N ASP A 62 6.99 -13.09 -7.54
CA ASP A 62 7.14 -13.07 -8.98
C ASP A 62 6.24 -12.02 -9.65
N ARG A 63 6.44 -11.86 -10.97
CA ARG A 63 5.70 -10.91 -11.80
C ARG A 63 4.20 -11.22 -11.82
N ALA A 64 3.81 -12.49 -11.95
CA ALA A 64 2.40 -12.87 -12.07
C ALA A 64 1.62 -12.54 -10.78
N THR A 65 2.21 -12.91 -9.64
CA THR A 65 1.70 -12.62 -8.29
C THR A 65 1.60 -11.12 -8.05
N PHE A 66 2.62 -10.35 -8.46
CA PHE A 66 2.60 -8.89 -8.35
C PHE A 66 1.43 -8.28 -9.13
N PHE A 67 1.31 -8.59 -10.43
CA PHE A 67 0.27 -8.01 -11.28
C PHE A 67 -1.14 -8.40 -10.84
N GLN A 68 -1.34 -9.65 -10.42
CA GLN A 68 -2.63 -10.08 -9.88
C GLN A 68 -3.01 -9.25 -8.64
N LYS A 69 -2.11 -9.17 -7.64
CA LYS A 69 -2.39 -8.46 -6.39
C LYS A 69 -2.53 -6.95 -6.59
N GLU A 70 -1.72 -6.35 -7.46
CA GLU A 70 -1.83 -4.92 -7.77
C GLU A 70 -3.19 -4.62 -8.42
N ARG A 71 -3.61 -5.44 -9.39
CA ARG A 71 -4.92 -5.31 -10.03
C ARG A 71 -6.07 -5.45 -9.03
N GLU A 72 -6.05 -6.48 -8.19
CA GLU A 72 -7.08 -6.69 -7.17
C GLU A 72 -7.18 -5.51 -6.20
N LEU A 73 -6.04 -4.98 -5.75
CA LEU A 73 -5.96 -3.86 -4.84
C LEU A 73 -6.52 -2.57 -5.47
N VAL A 74 -6.09 -2.24 -6.69
CA VAL A 74 -6.55 -1.04 -7.44
C VAL A 74 -8.05 -1.12 -7.73
N LEU A 75 -8.53 -2.24 -8.29
CA LEU A 75 -9.93 -2.39 -8.66
C LEU A 75 -10.86 -2.33 -7.43
N ARG A 76 -10.47 -2.98 -6.33
CA ARG A 76 -11.26 -2.93 -5.10
C ARG A 76 -11.32 -1.52 -4.53
N TRP A 77 -10.20 -0.81 -4.48
CA TRP A 77 -10.19 0.57 -4.02
C TRP A 77 -11.06 1.47 -4.91
N TRP A 78 -10.86 1.40 -6.23
CA TRP A 78 -11.60 2.22 -7.20
C TRP A 78 -13.11 1.97 -7.16
N SER A 79 -13.53 0.71 -7.00
CA SER A 79 -14.94 0.33 -6.93
C SER A 79 -15.73 0.98 -5.79
N GLN A 80 -15.05 1.51 -4.75
CA GLN A 80 -15.70 2.27 -3.68
C GLN A 80 -16.21 3.63 -4.14
N TRP A 81 -15.61 4.19 -5.20
CA TRP A 81 -15.89 5.52 -5.74
C TRP A 81 -16.79 5.49 -6.98
N CYS A 82 -17.06 4.32 -7.56
CA CYS A 82 -17.93 4.14 -8.72
C CYS A 82 -19.40 3.85 -8.33
N ARG A 83 -19.84 4.29 -7.16
CA ARG A 83 -21.21 4.10 -6.68
C ARG A 83 -22.07 5.32 -6.91
#